data_AF-A0A7L0UPZ6-F1
#
_entry.id   AF-A0A7L0UPZ6-F1
#
_cell.length_a   1.000
_cell.length_b   1.000
_cell.length_c   1.000
_cell.angle_alpha   90.00
_cell.angle_beta   90.00
_cell.angle_gamma   90.00
#
_symmetry.space_group_name_H-M   'P 1'
#
loop_
_entity.id
_entity.type
_entity.pdbx_description
1 polymer ?
#
loop_
_entity_poly.entity_id
_entity_poly.type
_entity_poly.pdbx_seq_one_letter_code
_entity_poly.pdbx_strand_id
1 'polypeptide(L)' 'MSCSDRCQPCLPCRPCGPTPLASSCNEPCVRQCQNSTVIIEPSPVVVTLPGPILSSFPQNT' A
#
# COMPACT_ATOMS: atom_id res chain seq x y z
N MET A 1 10.69 4.83 -1.68
CA MET A 1 9.47 4.72 -2.51
C MET A 1 9.47 5.91 -3.47
N SER A 2 9.81 5.70 -4.75
CA SER A 2 9.82 6.78 -5.73
C SER A 2 8.86 6.45 -6.86
N CYS A 3 8.05 7.43 -7.24
CA CYS A 3 7.19 7.38 -8.41
C CYS A 3 7.85 8.24 -9.48
N SER A 4 8.24 7.62 -10.59
CA SER A 4 8.81 8.36 -11.70
C SER A 4 7.66 8.87 -12.56
N ASP A 5 7.60 10.18 -12.78
CA ASP A 5 6.80 10.73 -13.85
C ASP A 5 7.36 10.23 -15.17
N ARG A 6 6.62 9.35 -15.83
CA ARG A 6 6.84 9.01 -17.23
C ARG A 6 6.06 9.95 -18.16
N CYS A 7 5.55 11.05 -17.62
CA CYS A 7 5.12 12.21 -18.38
C CYS A 7 6.33 12.69 -19.19
N GLN A 8 6.33 12.43 -20.49
CA GLN A 8 7.24 13.13 -21.39
C GLN A 8 6.92 14.61 -21.24
N PRO A 9 7.86 15.49 -20.84
CA PRO A 9 7.58 16.91 -20.86
C PRO A 9 7.15 17.24 -22.28
N CYS A 10 5.92 17.74 -22.44
CA CYS A 10 5.49 18.27 -23.73
C CYS A 10 6.53 19.31 -24.09
N LEU A 11 7.39 19.00 -25.06
CA LEU A 11 8.43 19.93 -25.45
C LEU A 11 7.71 21.22 -25.84
N PRO A 12 7.91 22.34 -25.13
CA PRO A 12 7.54 23.60 -25.71
C PRO A 12 8.49 23.78 -26.88
N CYS A 13 7.97 24.00 -28.09
CA CYS A 13 8.76 24.63 -29.14
C CYS A 13 9.53 25.80 -28.50
N ARG A 14 10.86 25.82 -28.69
CA ARG A 14 11.83 26.78 -28.14
C ARG A 14 11.22 28.12 -27.69
N PRO A 15 11.52 28.62 -26.47
CA PRO A 15 10.95 29.88 -26.01
C PRO A 15 11.69 31.06 -26.65
N CYS A 16 11.00 31.82 -27.48
CA CYS A 16 11.31 33.24 -27.68
C CYS A 16 10.32 34.05 -26.83
N GLY A 17 10.61 34.28 -25.55
CA GLY A 17 9.96 35.34 -24.77
C GLY A 17 9.35 34.94 -23.41
N PRO A 18 9.12 35.91 -22.51
CA PRO A 18 8.59 35.69 -21.17
C PRO A 18 7.06 35.69 -21.22
N THR A 19 6.46 34.52 -21.44
CA THR A 19 5.00 34.34 -21.26
C THR A 19 4.75 32.97 -20.68
N PRO A 20 3.98 32.84 -19.59
CA PRO A 20 3.55 31.54 -19.11
C PRO A 20 2.42 31.07 -20.04
N LEU A 21 2.79 30.46 -21.16
CA LEU A 21 1.83 29.71 -21.96
C LEU A 21 1.37 28.55 -21.08
N ALA A 22 0.13 28.62 -20.61
CA ALA A 22 -0.58 27.52 -19.96
C ALA A 22 -0.85 26.44 -21.02
N SER A 23 0.20 25.77 -21.50
CA SER A 23 0.09 24.55 -22.28
C SER A 23 -0.13 23.40 -21.29
N SER A 24 -1.35 23.28 -20.76
CA SER A 24 -1.72 22.03 -20.08
C SER A 24 -1.85 20.96 -21.16
N CYS A 25 -0.96 19.98 -21.13
CA CYS A 25 -1.11 18.80 -21.96
C CYS A 25 -2.36 18.06 -21.49
N ASN A 26 -3.28 17.79 -22.41
CA ASN A 26 -4.54 17.11 -22.10
C ASN A 26 -4.40 15.58 -22.21
N GLU A 27 -3.21 15.10 -22.60
CA GLU A 27 -2.88 13.70 -22.66
C GLU A 27 -2.81 13.08 -21.26
N PRO A 28 -3.40 11.89 -21.05
CA PRO A 28 -3.43 11.25 -19.74
C PRO A 28 -2.01 10.90 -19.28
N CYS A 29 -1.54 11.59 -18.25
CA CYS A 29 -0.27 11.26 -17.60
C CYS A 29 -0.46 10.08 -16.65
N VAL A 30 0.17 8.95 -16.96
CA VAL A 30 0.21 7.80 -16.06
C VAL A 30 1.58 7.76 -15.39
N ARG A 31 1.60 7.83 -14.05
CA ARG A 31 2.82 7.61 -13.27
C ARG A 31 3.06 6.13 -13.09
N GLN A 32 4.27 5.69 -13.39
CA GLN A 32 4.69 4.33 -13.06
C GLN A 32 5.40 4.35 -11.70
N CYS A 33 4.77 3.74 -10.71
CA CYS A 33 5.31 3.59 -9.36
C CYS A 33 5.63 2.12 -9.10
N GLN A 34 6.55 1.88 -8.16
CA GLN A 34 6.69 0.55 -7.56
C GLN A 34 5.40 0.15 -6.83
N ASN A 35 5.14 -1.16 -6.71
CA ASN A 35 4.00 -1.67 -5.94
C ASN A 35 4.07 -1.15 -4.49
N SER A 36 2.95 -0.67 -3.96
CA SER A 36 2.81 -0.37 -2.54
C SER A 36 2.54 -1.66 -1.77
N THR A 37 3.21 -1.83 -0.62
CA THR A 37 2.87 -2.89 0.34
C THR A 37 1.97 -2.29 1.41
N VAL A 38 0.80 -2.91 1.63
CA VAL A 38 -0.09 -2.57 2.75
C VAL A 38 -0.09 -3.76 3.71
N ILE A 39 0.18 -3.48 4.99
CA ILE A 39 0.11 -4.47 6.06
C ILE A 39 -1.13 -4.15 6.90
N ILE A 40 -1.97 -5.15 7.11
CA ILE A 40 -3.13 -5.05 8.01
C ILE A 40 -2.71 -5.69 9.33
N GLU A 41 -2.65 -4.90 10.39
CA GLU A 41 -2.40 -5.40 11.75
C GLU A 41 -3.71 -5.49 12.53
N PRO A 42 -4.29 -6.69 12.69
CA PRO A 42 -5.46 -6.88 13.53
C PRO A 42 -5.10 -6.75 15.01
N SER A 43 -6.09 -6.42 15.84
CA SER A 43 -5.91 -6.42 17.30
C SER A 43 -5.60 -7.84 17.81
N PRO A 44 -4.75 -7.97 18.85
CA PRO A 44 -4.45 -9.27 19.44
C PRO A 44 -5.70 -9.91 20.04
N VAL A 45 -5.84 -11.23 19.86
CA VAL A 45 -6.95 -12.01 20.40
C VAL A 45 -6.42 -12.90 21.52
N VAL A 46 -7.08 -12.87 22.67
CA VAL A 46 -6.81 -13.76 23.79
C VAL A 46 -7.65 -15.03 23.64
N VAL A 47 -6.99 -16.18 23.64
CA VAL A 47 -7.66 -17.49 23.64
C VAL A 47 -7.55 -18.10 25.03
N THR A 48 -8.68 -18.48 25.61
CA THR A 48 -8.71 -19.25 26.86
C THR A 48 -8.96 -20.71 26.53
N LEU A 49 -8.05 -21.59 26.96
CA LEU A 49 -8.22 -23.03 26.81
C LEU A 49 -8.94 -23.59 28.04
N PRO A 50 -9.91 -24.53 27.86
CA PRO A 50 -10.50 -25.22 28.99
C PRO A 50 -9.43 -25.99 29.76
N GLY A 51 -9.56 -26.02 31.09
CA GLY A 51 -8.61 -26.72 31.96
C GLY A 51 -8.53 -28.23 31.66
N PRO A 52 -7.44 -28.90 32.08
CA PRO A 52 -7.28 -30.33 31.87
C PRO A 52 -8.40 -31.12 32.58
N ILE A 53 -9.05 -32.04 31.85
CA ILE A 53 -10.00 -32.98 32.44
C ILE A 53 -9.19 -34.08 33.12
N LEU A 54 -9.19 -34.10 34.45
CA LEU A 54 -8.62 -35.19 35.23
C LEU A 54 -9.68 -36.26 35.45
N SER A 55 -9.51 -37.41 34.80
CA SER A 55 -10.33 -38.60 35.04
C SER A 55 -9.60 -39.52 36.02
N SER A 56 -10.15 -39.70 37.22
CA SER A 56 -9.68 -40.70 38.18
C SER A 56 -10.57 -41.94 38.14
N PHE A 57 -9.98 -43.11 37.94
CA PHE A 57 -10.67 -44.38 38.13
C PHE A 57 -10.50 -44.80 39.60
N PRO A 58 -11.59 -44.96 40.39
CA PRO A 58 -11.46 -45.43 41.77
C PRO A 58 -10.92 -46.87 41.77
N GLN A 59 -9.80 -47.11 42.45
CA GLN A 59 -9.34 -48.47 42.74
C GLN A 59 -10.21 -49.05 43.85
N ASN A 60 -10.99 -50.08 43.53
CA ASN A 60 -11.66 -50.91 44.51
C ASN A 60 -10.65 -51.99 44.96
N THR A 61 -10.09 -51.84 46.16
CA THR A 61 -9.26 -52.87 46.83
C THR A 61 -10.11 -53.73 47.74
#